data_AF-A0A0G0YMD3-F1
#
_entry.id   AF-A0A0G0YMD3-F1
#
_cell.length_a   1.000
_cell.length_b   1.000
_cell.length_c   1.000
_cell.angle_alpha   90.00
_cell.angle_beta   90.00
_cell.angle_gamma   90.00
#
_symmetry.space_group_name_H-M   'P 1'
#
loop_
_entity.id
_entity.type
_entity.pdbx_description
1 polymer ?
#
loop_
_entity_poly.entity_id
_entity_poly.type
_entity_poly.pdbx_seq_one_letter_code
_entity_poly.pdbx_strand_id
1 'polypeptide(L)'
;MSLLEKIGREPAVAVEIRVFCSLRQAANAVNTPTDTLIRRKYELGLLTVKFAKNFDELVLRFREFSDMNVFFNYVLLNPGKSCSYTRNFELVKKHLEAHAR
;
A
#
# COMPACT_ATOMS: atom_id res chain seq x y z
N MET A 1 9.14 -17.63 -4.10
CA MET A 1 9.32 -16.18 -4.33
C MET A 1 8.02 -15.48 -4.00
N SER A 2 8.05 -14.52 -3.08
CA SER A 2 6.89 -13.69 -2.72
C SER A 2 6.64 -12.58 -3.75
N LEU A 3 5.42 -12.05 -3.78
CA LEU A 3 5.08 -10.91 -4.64
C LEU A 3 5.93 -9.67 -4.29
N LEU A 4 6.21 -9.49 -3.00
CA LEU A 4 7.06 -8.42 -2.47
C LEU A 4 8.52 -8.55 -2.91
N GLU A 5 9.05 -9.77 -3.06
CA GLU A 5 10.40 -10.00 -3.59
C GLU A 5 10.52 -9.68 -5.08
N LYS A 6 9.42 -9.80 -5.84
CA LYS A 6 9.37 -9.41 -7.26
C LYS A 6 9.28 -7.90 -7.41
N ILE A 7 8.46 -7.24 -6.59
CA ILE A 7 8.23 -5.79 -6.65
C ILE A 7 9.41 -5.00 -6.07
N GLY A 8 10.02 -5.47 -4.97
CA GLY A 8 11.23 -4.86 -4.41
C GLY A 8 12.50 -5.01 -5.27
N ARG A 9 12.41 -5.71 -6.42
CA ARG A 9 13.45 -5.75 -7.45
C ARG A 9 13.20 -4.76 -8.59
N GLU A 10 12.00 -4.19 -8.70
CA GLU A 10 11.75 -3.07 -9.60
C GLU A 10 12.08 -1.78 -8.87
N PRO A 11 13.17 -1.07 -9.23
CA PRO A 11 13.60 0.16 -8.56
C PRO A 11 12.59 1.31 -8.68
N ALA A 12 11.46 1.10 -9.36
CA ALA A 12 10.48 2.12 -9.66
C ALA A 12 9.35 2.21 -8.62
N VAL A 13 9.07 1.17 -7.81
CA VAL A 13 7.90 1.16 -6.91
C VAL A 13 8.28 1.56 -5.49
N ALA A 14 7.67 2.63 -4.98
CA ALA A 14 7.98 3.20 -3.66
C ALA A 14 6.92 2.88 -2.59
N VAL A 15 5.65 2.72 -2.99
CA VAL A 15 4.53 2.46 -2.05
C VAL A 15 3.57 1.40 -2.60
N GLU A 16 3.24 0.41 -1.77
CA GLU A 16 2.07 -0.45 -1.94
C GLU A 16 0.87 0.16 -1.20
N ILE A 17 -0.27 0.26 -1.86
CA ILE A 17 -1.52 0.79 -1.31
C ILE A 17 -2.51 -0.36 -1.20
N ARG A 18 -3.00 -0.62 0.01
CA ARG A 18 -3.94 -1.69 0.32
C ARG A 18 -5.29 -1.07 0.64
N VAL A 19 -6.32 -1.47 -0.10
CA VAL A 19 -7.65 -0.86 -0.02
C VAL A 19 -8.61 -1.80 0.70
N PHE A 20 -9.33 -1.29 1.69
CA PHE A 20 -10.24 -2.06 2.56
C PHE A 20 -11.65 -1.46 2.55
N CYS A 21 -12.65 -2.32 2.79
CA CYS A 21 -14.06 -1.90 2.85
C CYS A 21 -14.50 -1.36 4.24
N SER A 22 -13.66 -1.50 5.29
CA SER A 22 -13.99 -0.95 6.61
C SER A 22 -12.75 -0.51 7.38
N LEU A 23 -12.93 0.50 8.25
CA LEU A 23 -11.90 1.00 9.15
C LEU A 23 -11.35 -0.10 10.07
N ARG A 24 -12.23 -0.94 10.61
CA ARG A 24 -11.87 -2.03 11.53
C ARG A 24 -10.97 -3.06 10.84
N GLN A 25 -11.31 -3.48 9.63
CA GLN A 25 -10.49 -4.43 8.87
C GLN A 25 -9.15 -3.82 8.48
N ALA A 26 -9.13 -2.56 8.01
CA ALA A 26 -7.89 -1.85 7.74
C ALA A 26 -6.98 -1.78 8.98
N ALA A 27 -7.52 -1.43 10.16
CA ALA A 27 -6.77 -1.35 11.41
C ALA A 27 -6.18 -2.70 11.84
N ASN A 28 -6.94 -3.79 11.69
CA ASN A 28 -6.47 -5.13 12.05
C ASN A 28 -5.41 -5.67 11.06
N ALA A 29 -5.45 -5.20 9.81
CA ALA A 29 -4.62 -5.69 8.71
C ALA A 29 -3.32 -4.89 8.51
N VAL A 30 -3.02 -3.86 9.31
CA VAL A 30 -1.88 -2.94 9.07
C VAL A 30 -0.57 -3.68 8.91
N ASN A 31 -0.22 -4.53 9.87
CA ASN A 31 1.04 -5.26 9.91
C ASN A 31 0.98 -6.62 9.18
N THR A 32 -0.14 -6.94 8.53
CA THR A 32 -0.29 -8.22 7.83
C THR A 32 0.46 -8.17 6.50
N PRO A 33 1.34 -9.14 6.18
CA PRO A 33 1.99 -9.21 4.87
C PRO A 33 1.00 -9.35 3.71
N THR A 34 1.33 -8.80 2.54
CA THR A 34 0.44 -8.76 1.36
C THR A 34 0.01 -10.16 0.92
N ASP A 35 0.93 -11.13 0.91
CA ASP A 35 0.63 -12.52 0.54
C ASP A 35 -0.43 -13.14 1.46
N THR A 36 -0.39 -12.82 2.76
CA THR A 36 -1.40 -13.27 3.74
C THR A 36 -2.74 -12.57 3.50
N LEU A 37 -2.71 -11.26 3.20
CA LEU A 37 -3.93 -10.50 2.89
C LEU A 37 -4.63 -11.04 1.64
N ILE A 38 -3.89 -11.39 0.59
CA ILE A 38 -4.45 -11.98 -0.63
C ILE A 38 -5.09 -13.34 -0.34
N ARG A 39 -4.44 -14.20 0.44
CA ARG A 39 -4.99 -15.53 0.80
C ARG A 39 -6.25 -15.45 1.67
N ARG A 40 -6.38 -14.40 2.49
CA ARG A 40 -7.50 -14.18 3.42
C ARG A 40 -8.36 -12.97 3.01
N LYS A 41 -8.42 -12.67 1.71
CA LYS A 41 -8.99 -11.43 1.15
C LYS A 41 -10.39 -11.10 1.71
N TYR A 42 -11.29 -12.08 1.71
CA TYR A 42 -12.67 -11.90 2.14
C TYR A 42 -12.79 -11.68 3.66
N GLU A 43 -12.01 -12.41 4.44
CA GLU A 43 -12.02 -12.31 5.91
C GLU A 43 -11.44 -10.97 6.38
N LEU A 44 -10.32 -10.56 5.78
CA LEU A 44 -9.60 -9.35 6.13
C LEU A 44 -10.10 -8.11 5.38
N GLY A 45 -11.15 -8.25 4.56
CA GLY A 45 -11.80 -7.12 3.87
C GLY A 45 -10.93 -6.41 2.85
N LEU A 46 -9.91 -7.07 2.31
CA LEU A 46 -9.05 -6.50 1.26
C LEU A 46 -9.86 -6.41 -0.04
N LEU A 47 -10.02 -5.22 -0.59
CA LEU A 47 -10.66 -5.00 -1.89
C LEU A 47 -9.66 -5.21 -3.02
N THR A 48 -8.52 -4.52 -2.94
CA THR A 48 -7.48 -4.55 -3.96
C THR A 48 -6.15 -4.03 -3.42
N VAL A 49 -5.09 -4.30 -4.19
CA VAL A 49 -3.74 -3.79 -3.97
C VAL A 49 -3.33 -2.96 -5.18
N LYS A 50 -2.80 -1.77 -4.93
CA LYS A 50 -2.28 -0.84 -5.94
C LYS A 50 -0.86 -0.47 -5.58
N PHE A 51 -0.16 0.14 -6.53
CA PHE A 51 1.21 0.60 -6.35
C PHE A 51 1.32 2.03 -6.86
N ALA A 52 2.19 2.80 -6.22
CA ALA A 52 2.56 4.15 -6.63
C ALA A 52 4.08 4.31 -6.56
N LYS A 53 4.62 4.94 -7.61
CA LYS A 53 6.04 5.27 -7.75
C LYS A 53 6.37 6.66 -7.20
N ASN A 54 5.42 7.58 -7.30
CA ASN A 54 5.53 8.97 -6.92
C ASN A 54 4.19 9.49 -6.37
N PHE A 55 4.16 10.76 -5.94
CA PHE A 55 2.97 11.37 -5.36
C PHE A 55 1.81 11.52 -6.36
N ASP A 56 2.10 11.83 -7.63
CA ASP A 56 1.06 11.99 -8.65
C ASP A 56 0.32 10.67 -8.91
N GLU A 57 1.06 9.56 -9.00
CA GLU A 57 0.45 8.23 -9.09
C GLU A 57 -0.41 7.89 -7.87
N LEU A 58 0.04 8.24 -6.66
CA LEU A 58 -0.75 8.04 -5.44
C LEU A 58 -2.09 8.80 -5.50
N VAL A 59 -2.07 10.05 -5.95
CA VAL A 59 -3.30 10.86 -6.14
C VAL A 59 -4.21 10.22 -7.18
N LEU A 60 -3.67 9.72 -8.29
CA LEU A 60 -4.44 8.98 -9.29
C LEU A 60 -5.10 7.74 -8.68
N ARG A 61 -4.39 6.98 -7.84
CA ARG A 61 -4.96 5.81 -7.15
C ARG A 61 -6.13 6.19 -6.24
N PHE A 62 -6.10 7.34 -5.58
CA PHE A 62 -7.22 7.78 -4.74
C PHE A 62 -8.44 8.18 -5.56
N ARG A 63 -8.24 8.81 -6.72
CA ARG A 63 -9.34 9.17 -7.62
C ARG A 63 -10.14 7.95 -8.08
N GLU A 64 -9.49 6.79 -8.25
CA GLU A 64 -10.14 5.51 -8.58
C GLU A 64 -11.21 5.08 -7.56
N PHE A 65 -11.13 5.58 -6.31
CA PHE A 65 -12.05 5.21 -5.22
C PHE A 65 -12.82 6.41 -4.66
N SER A 66 -12.86 7.53 -5.38
CA SER A 66 -13.47 8.79 -4.90
C SER A 66 -14.96 8.67 -4.56
N ASP A 67 -15.69 7.80 -5.25
CA ASP A 67 -17.11 7.54 -5.01
C ASP A 67 -17.37 6.39 -4.02
N MET A 68 -16.32 5.88 -3.35
CA MET A 68 -16.41 4.73 -2.47
C MET A 68 -15.97 5.09 -1.04
N ASN A 69 -16.66 4.53 -0.05
CA ASN A 69 -16.22 4.60 1.35
C ASN A 69 -15.16 3.52 1.61
N VAL A 70 -13.90 3.81 1.28
CA VAL A 70 -12.76 2.90 1.44
C VAL A 70 -11.74 3.40 2.46
N PHE A 71 -10.94 2.46 2.95
CA PHE A 71 -9.88 2.74 3.92
C PHE A 71 -8.55 2.20 3.43
N PHE A 72 -7.47 2.94 3.66
CA PHE A 72 -6.15 2.61 3.12
C PHE A 72 -5.17 2.19 4.21
N ASN A 73 -4.37 1.17 3.91
CA ASN A 73 -3.07 0.94 4.52
C ASN A 73 -1.99 1.10 3.45
N TYR A 74 -0.77 1.39 3.89
CA TYR A 74 0.38 1.61 3.03
C TYR A 74 1.55 0.76 3.47
N VAL A 75 2.28 0.23 2.50
CA VAL A 75 3.61 -0.36 2.72
C VAL A 75 4.62 0.53 2.03
N LEU A 76 5.50 1.13 2.81
CA LEU A 76 6.64 1.87 2.31
C LEU A 76 7.72 0.85 1.95
N LEU A 77 8.11 0.82 0.67
CA LEU A 77 9.17 -0.04 0.19
C LEU A 77 10.47 0.78 0.18
N ASN A 78 11.46 0.36 0.96
CA ASN A 78 12.74 1.05 1.04
C ASN A 78 13.79 0.36 0.16
N PRO A 79 14.79 1.12 -0.35
CA PRO A 79 15.99 0.53 -0.95
C PRO A 79 16.63 -0.47 0.02
N GLY A 80 16.99 -1.66 -0.48
CA GLY A 80 17.57 -2.73 0.36
C GLY A 80 16.57 -3.73 0.96
N LYS A 81 15.35 -3.83 0.40
CA LYS A 81 14.31 -4.84 0.72
C LYS A 81 13.68 -4.74 2.11
N SER A 82 13.90 -3.68 2.86
CA SER A 82 13.12 -3.44 4.08
C SER A 82 11.78 -2.79 3.72
N CYS A 83 10.74 -3.07 4.52
CA CYS A 83 9.43 -2.46 4.34
C CYS A 83 8.89 -1.96 5.68
N SER A 84 8.05 -0.92 5.62
CA SER A 84 7.39 -0.35 6.79
C SER A 84 5.90 -0.24 6.54
N TYR A 85 5.10 -0.63 7.53
CA TYR A 85 3.64 -0.66 7.45
C TYR A 85 3.06 0.55 8.15
N THR A 86 2.13 1.25 7.50
CA THR A 86 1.55 2.47 8.08
C THR A 86 0.14 2.74 7.57
N ARG A 87 -0.60 3.54 8.32
CA ARG A 87 -1.87 4.18 7.89
C ARG A 87 -1.77 5.70 7.82
N ASN A 88 -0.60 6.25 8.17
CA ASN A 88 -0.39 7.69 8.23
C ASN A 88 -0.04 8.21 6.84
N PHE A 89 -0.98 8.91 6.22
CA PHE A 89 -0.83 9.49 4.88
C PHE A 89 0.33 10.49 4.77
N GLU A 90 0.57 11.30 5.80
CA GLU A 90 1.67 12.29 5.80
C GLU A 90 3.04 11.61 5.72
N LEU A 91 3.20 10.44 6.34
CA LEU A 91 4.44 9.65 6.21
C LEU A 91 4.61 9.11 4.80
N VAL A 92 3.54 8.69 4.14
CA VAL A 92 3.56 8.18 2.76
C VAL A 92 3.95 9.29 1.79
N LYS A 93 3.37 10.48 1.95
CA LYS A 93 3.71 11.65 1.14
C LYS A 93 5.20 11.97 1.22
N LYS A 94 5.74 12.11 2.45
CA LYS A 94 7.17 12.36 2.67
C LYS A 94 8.07 11.28 2.06
N HIS A 95 7.66 10.01 2.16
CA HIS A 95 8.39 8.88 1.57
C HIS A 95 8.47 8.97 0.05
N LEU A 96 7.35 9.27 -0.61
CA LEU A 96 7.28 9.41 -2.08
C LEU A 96 8.06 10.63 -2.58
N GLU A 97 8.00 11.76 -1.87
CA GLU A 97 8.77 12.96 -2.20
C GLU A 97 10.29 12.74 -2.07
N ALA A 98 10.72 11.89 -1.12
CA ALA A 98 12.12 11.51 -0.97
C ALA A 98 12.61 10.57 -2.09
N HIS A 99 11.74 9.72 -2.64
CA HIS A 99 12.07 8.78 -3.73
C HIS A 99 12.08 9.45 -5.12
N ALA A 100 11.52 10.65 -5.26
CA ALA A 100 11.50 11.40 -6.51
C ALA A 100 12.79 12.22 -6.77
N ARG A 101 13.77 12.17 -5.86
CA ARG A 101 15.05 12.89 -5.93
C ARG A 101 16.19 11.92 -6.18
#